data_AF-G0NX61-F1
#
_entry.id   AF-G0NX61-F1
#
_cell.length_a   1.000
_cell.length_b   1.000
_cell.length_c   1.000
_cell.angle_alpha   90.00
_cell.angle_beta   90.00
_cell.angle_gamma   90.00
#
_symmetry.space_group_name_H-M   'P 1'
#
loop_
_entity.id
_entity.type
_entity.pdbx_description
1 polymer ?
#
loop_
_entity_poly.entity_id
_entity_poly.type
_entity_poly.pdbx_seq_one_letter_code
_entity_poly.pdbx_strand_id
1 'polypeptide(L)'
;MMPRMGPPTTSRQDNPLHVSFRNPQWPPNFITKENVLDYFCNQANTFYEMNSCNQQIRMQNITNRTVEECLRTMQGIQYVLWYSQPPLFIICKQRRNSVQNVSPISYYYVINGSVHQAPDMYSLVQSRLLGALEPLRNAFGEVTNYSRYNTAKGYYWEFKNKPTVKKREEDKKDEEEERLEDRSTMFQKTRTLTLLNQLLSEMPGDEALEREEVDEEDEPKTEEAAATTTGEPKFAEPAARSTAK
;
A
#
# COMPACT_ATOMS: atom_id res chain seq x y z
N MET A 1 -49.25 -8.37 -25.18
CA MET A 1 -48.22 -7.54 -24.51
C MET A 1 -46.96 -8.37 -24.41
N MET A 2 -45.90 -8.02 -25.16
CA MET A 2 -44.60 -8.70 -25.04
C MET A 2 -43.84 -8.14 -23.83
N PRO A 3 -43.23 -8.99 -22.99
CA PRO A 3 -42.41 -8.53 -21.87
C PRO A 3 -41.13 -7.89 -22.40
N ARG A 4 -40.85 -6.68 -21.90
CA ARG A 4 -39.69 -5.86 -22.24
C ARG A 4 -38.43 -6.54 -21.70
N MET A 5 -37.59 -7.10 -22.56
CA MET A 5 -36.25 -7.56 -22.20
C MET A 5 -35.46 -6.36 -21.65
N GLY A 6 -34.98 -6.47 -20.41
CA GLY A 6 -34.06 -5.51 -19.82
C GLY A 6 -32.73 -5.48 -20.57
N PRO A 7 -31.92 -4.42 -20.40
CA PRO A 7 -30.62 -4.34 -21.04
C PRO A 7 -29.77 -5.56 -20.65
N PRO A 8 -28.93 -6.07 -21.56
CA PRO A 8 -28.09 -7.22 -21.27
C PRO A 8 -27.26 -6.90 -20.03
N THR A 9 -27.32 -7.78 -19.04
CA THR A 9 -26.42 -7.77 -17.90
C THR A 9 -25.01 -7.80 -18.47
N THR A 10 -24.33 -6.65 -18.48
CA THR A 10 -22.89 -6.61 -18.65
C THR A 10 -22.36 -7.58 -17.61
N SER A 11 -21.74 -8.68 -18.06
CA SER A 11 -20.99 -9.57 -17.18
C SER A 11 -20.22 -8.67 -16.22
N ARG A 12 -20.42 -8.85 -14.91
CA ARG A 12 -19.55 -8.21 -13.91
C ARG A 12 -18.14 -8.61 -14.32
N GLN A 13 -17.43 -7.71 -14.98
CA GLN A 13 -16.01 -7.91 -15.22
C GLN A 13 -15.41 -7.87 -13.84
N ASP A 14 -15.01 -9.04 -13.34
CA ASP A 14 -14.32 -9.14 -12.07
C ASP A 14 -13.12 -8.19 -12.13
N ASN A 15 -12.94 -7.42 -11.06
CA ASN A 15 -11.91 -6.40 -11.02
C ASN A 15 -10.55 -7.07 -11.29
N PRO A 16 -9.84 -6.70 -12.37
CA PRO A 16 -8.66 -7.42 -12.81
C PRO A 16 -7.49 -7.31 -11.82
N LEU A 17 -7.58 -6.40 -10.84
CA LEU A 17 -6.64 -6.27 -9.73
C LEU A 17 -6.66 -7.47 -8.77
N HIS A 18 -7.75 -8.25 -8.73
CA HIS A 18 -7.85 -9.46 -7.90
C HIS A 18 -7.43 -10.74 -8.63
N VAL A 19 -7.16 -10.64 -9.93
CA VAL A 19 -6.76 -11.79 -10.75
C VAL A 19 -5.24 -11.88 -10.77
N SER A 20 -4.73 -13.11 -10.80
CA SER A 20 -3.31 -13.37 -11.03
C SER A 20 -3.16 -14.51 -12.02
N PHE A 21 -2.15 -14.43 -12.88
CA PHE A 21 -1.81 -15.50 -13.81
C PHE A 21 -0.46 -16.12 -13.46
N ARG A 22 -0.37 -17.45 -13.49
CA ARG A 22 0.88 -18.19 -13.34
C ARG A 22 0.85 -19.43 -14.22
N ASN A 23 1.86 -19.65 -15.04
CA ASN A 23 1.99 -20.89 -15.80
C ASN A 23 2.86 -21.90 -15.03
N PRO A 24 2.31 -23.07 -14.62
CA PRO A 24 3.09 -24.11 -13.94
C PRO A 24 4.25 -24.67 -14.77
N GLN A 25 4.18 -24.58 -16.10
CA GLN A 25 5.20 -25.12 -17.01
C GLN A 25 6.47 -24.25 -17.07
N TRP A 26 6.42 -23.02 -16.54
CA TRP A 26 7.54 -22.08 -16.55
C TRP A 26 7.99 -21.83 -15.11
N PRO A 27 9.10 -22.45 -14.67
CA PRO A 27 9.59 -22.23 -13.33
C PRO A 27 10.08 -20.78 -13.18
N PRO A 28 9.89 -20.14 -12.01
CA PRO A 28 10.27 -18.73 -11.79
C PRO A 28 11.74 -18.42 -12.12
N ASN A 29 12.64 -19.38 -11.84
CA ASN A 29 14.08 -19.24 -12.07
C ASN A 29 14.47 -19.16 -13.55
N PHE A 30 13.60 -19.61 -14.45
CA PHE A 30 13.84 -19.55 -15.88
C PHE A 30 13.40 -18.21 -16.48
N ILE A 31 12.69 -17.36 -15.74
CA ILE A 31 12.21 -16.07 -16.26
C ILE A 31 13.34 -15.05 -16.20
N THR A 32 13.78 -14.62 -17.38
CA THR A 32 14.85 -13.66 -17.61
C THR A 32 14.34 -12.47 -18.42
N LYS A 33 15.15 -11.42 -18.54
CA LYS A 33 14.81 -10.23 -19.33
C LYS A 33 14.45 -10.55 -20.80
N GLU A 34 15.01 -11.62 -21.35
CA GLU A 34 14.85 -11.99 -22.77
C GLU A 34 13.56 -12.75 -23.03
N ASN A 35 13.12 -13.59 -22.08
CA ASN A 35 11.95 -14.45 -22.25
C ASN A 35 10.70 -13.99 -21.47
N VAL A 36 10.82 -12.97 -20.62
CA VAL A 36 9.70 -12.48 -19.81
C VAL A 36 8.53 -12.00 -20.67
N LEU A 37 8.83 -11.44 -21.85
CA LEU A 37 7.80 -11.00 -22.78
C LEU A 37 7.08 -12.20 -23.42
N ASP A 38 7.81 -13.26 -23.77
CA ASP A 38 7.24 -14.51 -24.30
C ASP A 38 6.39 -15.22 -23.24
N TYR A 39 6.85 -15.20 -21.98
CA TYR A 39 6.12 -15.70 -20.83
C TYR A 39 4.78 -14.96 -20.66
N PHE A 40 4.82 -13.63 -20.72
CA PHE A 40 3.62 -12.80 -20.59
C PHE A 40 2.66 -12.96 -21.76
N CYS A 41 3.16 -13.10 -22.99
CA CYS A 41 2.36 -13.29 -24.20
C CYS A 41 1.76 -14.71 -24.33
N ASN A 42 1.67 -15.47 -23.25
CA ASN A 42 0.99 -16.77 -23.25
C ASN A 42 -0.52 -16.60 -23.47
N GLN A 43 -1.11 -17.45 -24.31
CA GLN A 43 -2.54 -17.43 -24.59
C GLN A 43 -3.42 -17.73 -23.35
N ALA A 44 -2.87 -18.43 -22.36
CA ALA A 44 -3.56 -18.67 -21.09
C ALA A 44 -3.57 -17.45 -20.16
N ASN A 45 -2.78 -16.40 -20.46
CA ASN A 45 -2.71 -15.20 -19.63
C ASN A 45 -3.94 -14.31 -19.87
N THR A 46 -4.76 -14.11 -18.84
CA THR A 46 -5.96 -13.25 -18.88
C THR A 46 -5.64 -11.80 -19.22
N PHE A 47 -4.42 -11.33 -18.93
CA PHE A 47 -4.00 -9.95 -19.20
C PHE A 47 -3.52 -9.73 -20.64
N TYR A 48 -3.28 -10.82 -21.40
CA TYR A 48 -2.74 -10.76 -22.74
C TYR A 48 -3.85 -10.78 -23.80
N GLU A 49 -3.87 -9.76 -24.65
CA GLU A 49 -4.85 -9.65 -25.73
C GLU A 49 -4.32 -10.25 -27.05
N MET A 50 -5.10 -11.17 -27.62
CA MET A 50 -4.80 -11.83 -28.91
C MET A 50 -4.77 -10.85 -30.10
N ASN A 51 -5.42 -9.70 -30.00
CA ASN A 51 -5.45 -8.66 -31.04
C ASN A 51 -4.24 -7.70 -30.99
N SER A 52 -3.27 -7.95 -30.11
CA SER A 52 -2.09 -7.11 -29.95
C SER A 52 -1.08 -7.24 -31.10
N CYS A 53 -0.27 -6.21 -31.30
CA CYS A 53 0.83 -6.25 -32.27
C CYS A 53 1.85 -7.34 -31.93
N ASN A 54 2.05 -7.65 -30.65
CA ASN A 54 2.93 -8.73 -30.20
C ASN A 54 2.47 -10.07 -30.78
N GLN A 55 1.17 -10.35 -30.78
CA GLN A 55 0.64 -11.57 -31.38
C GLN A 55 0.88 -11.60 -32.89
N GLN A 56 0.67 -10.47 -33.57
CA GLN A 56 0.92 -10.37 -35.01
C GLN A 56 2.40 -10.64 -35.35
N ILE A 57 3.33 -10.09 -34.57
CA ILE A 57 4.78 -10.32 -34.74
C ILE A 57 5.12 -11.80 -34.50
N ARG A 58 4.55 -12.42 -33.46
CA ARG A 58 4.74 -13.85 -33.18
C ARG A 58 4.24 -14.73 -34.32
N MET A 59 3.07 -14.41 -34.89
CA MET A 59 2.52 -15.14 -36.03
C MET A 59 3.36 -14.96 -37.30
N GLN A 60 4.03 -13.81 -37.46
CA GLN A 60 4.90 -13.53 -38.61
C GLN A 60 6.29 -14.19 -38.51
N ASN A 61 6.66 -14.80 -37.37
CA ASN A 61 7.95 -15.48 -37.15
C ASN A 61 9.15 -14.67 -37.69
N ILE A 62 9.23 -13.39 -37.32
CA ILE A 62 10.28 -12.50 -37.81
C ILE A 62 11.60 -12.83 -37.09
N THR A 63 12.50 -13.56 -37.75
CA THR A 63 13.82 -13.94 -37.18
C THR A 63 14.90 -12.87 -37.36
N ASN A 64 14.73 -11.98 -38.35
CA ASN A 64 15.78 -11.05 -38.79
C ASN A 64 15.72 -9.65 -38.15
N ARG A 65 14.73 -9.37 -37.30
CA ARG A 65 14.56 -8.07 -36.63
C ARG A 65 14.18 -8.28 -35.17
N THR A 66 14.57 -7.34 -34.32
CA THR A 66 14.17 -7.39 -32.92
C THR A 66 12.68 -7.08 -32.78
N VAL A 67 12.03 -7.64 -31.76
CA VAL A 67 10.59 -7.42 -31.50
C VAL A 67 10.31 -5.92 -31.32
N GLU A 68 11.22 -5.20 -30.65
CA GLU A 68 11.09 -3.76 -30.39
C GLU A 68 11.08 -2.91 -31.67
N GLU A 69 11.94 -3.22 -32.65
CA GLU A 69 11.97 -2.53 -33.94
C GLU A 69 10.68 -2.75 -34.74
N CYS A 70 10.16 -3.98 -34.73
CA CYS A 70 8.90 -4.31 -35.35
C CYS A 70 7.73 -3.55 -34.69
N LEU A 71 7.69 -3.50 -33.36
CA LEU A 71 6.67 -2.77 -32.60
C LEU A 71 6.69 -1.26 -32.86
N ARG A 72 7.85 -0.67 -33.16
CA ARG A 72 7.93 0.78 -33.48
C ARG A 72 7.18 1.16 -34.75
N THR A 73 7.12 0.23 -35.71
CA THR A 73 6.51 0.44 -37.03
C THR A 73 5.01 0.17 -37.02
N MET A 74 4.54 -0.74 -36.16
CA MET A 74 3.14 -1.10 -36.05
C MET A 74 2.34 -0.10 -35.21
N GLN A 75 1.05 0.05 -35.49
CA GLN A 75 0.11 0.86 -34.70
C GLN A 75 -0.90 -0.06 -34.03
N GLY A 76 -1.27 0.23 -32.78
CA GLY A 76 -2.20 -0.61 -32.01
C GLY A 76 -1.76 -0.85 -30.57
N ILE A 77 -2.33 -1.90 -29.96
CA ILE A 77 -2.01 -2.34 -28.59
C ILE A 77 -0.71 -3.13 -28.61
N GLN A 78 0.21 -2.76 -27.74
CA GLN A 78 1.55 -3.31 -27.64
C GLN A 78 1.89 -3.59 -26.18
N TYR A 79 2.62 -4.66 -25.96
CA TYR A 79 3.22 -5.02 -24.68
C TYR A 79 4.73 -4.87 -24.80
N VAL A 80 5.32 -4.07 -23.92
CA VAL A 80 6.76 -3.78 -23.91
C VAL A 80 7.31 -3.97 -22.51
N LEU A 81 8.51 -4.52 -22.40
CA LEU A 81 9.24 -4.59 -21.14
C LEU A 81 9.70 -3.18 -20.75
N TRP A 82 9.15 -2.64 -19.67
CA TRP A 82 9.47 -1.29 -19.19
C TRP A 82 10.63 -1.30 -18.19
N TYR A 83 10.65 -2.27 -17.29
CA TYR A 83 11.68 -2.39 -16.26
C TYR A 83 12.07 -3.86 -16.06
N SER A 84 13.35 -4.10 -15.84
CA SER A 84 13.91 -5.44 -15.67
C SER A 84 14.94 -5.45 -14.55
N GLN A 85 14.59 -6.07 -13.43
CA GLN A 85 15.52 -6.37 -12.34
C GLN A 85 15.05 -7.65 -11.66
N PRO A 86 15.63 -8.83 -11.97
CA PRO A 86 15.27 -10.08 -11.30
C PRO A 86 15.29 -9.90 -9.77
N PRO A 87 14.21 -10.28 -9.04
CA PRO A 87 13.07 -11.12 -9.43
C PRO A 87 11.82 -10.37 -9.96
N LEU A 88 11.90 -9.05 -10.19
CA LEU A 88 10.80 -8.19 -10.64
C LEU A 88 10.96 -7.77 -12.10
N PHE A 89 9.90 -7.96 -12.88
CA PHE A 89 9.79 -7.38 -14.22
C PHE A 89 8.50 -6.59 -14.35
N ILE A 90 8.56 -5.46 -15.06
CA ILE A 90 7.40 -4.60 -15.30
C ILE A 90 7.13 -4.54 -16.79
N ILE A 91 5.93 -4.96 -17.19
CA ILE A 91 5.47 -4.89 -18.57
C ILE A 91 4.47 -3.76 -18.68
N CYS A 92 4.67 -2.87 -19.66
CA CYS A 92 3.73 -1.81 -19.98
C CYS A 92 2.85 -2.25 -21.16
N LYS A 93 1.52 -2.17 -20.98
CA LYS A 93 0.57 -2.15 -22.08
C LYS A 93 0.42 -0.71 -22.53
N GLN A 94 0.75 -0.48 -23.78
CA GLN A 94 0.68 0.84 -24.40
C GLN A 94 -0.07 0.75 -25.72
N ARG A 95 -0.73 1.84 -26.09
CA ARG A 95 -1.33 2.02 -27.41
C ARG A 95 -0.49 2.99 -28.21
N ARG A 96 0.04 2.53 -29.33
CA ARG A 96 0.77 3.37 -30.28
C ARG A 96 -0.20 3.87 -31.35
N ASN A 97 -0.41 5.19 -31.40
CA ASN A 97 -1.24 5.83 -32.44
C ASN A 97 -0.39 6.27 -33.63
N SER A 98 0.86 6.66 -33.39
CA SER A 98 1.85 7.05 -34.40
C SER A 98 3.26 6.67 -33.93
N VAL A 99 4.26 6.75 -34.80
CA VAL A 99 5.66 6.41 -34.48
C VAL A 99 6.17 7.20 -33.26
N GLN A 100 5.73 8.45 -33.12
CA GLN A 100 6.10 9.36 -32.03
C GLN A 100 5.08 9.40 -30.88
N ASN A 101 3.83 8.97 -31.12
CA ASN A 101 2.76 9.09 -30.15
C ASN A 101 2.41 7.71 -29.57
N VAL A 102 2.79 7.52 -28.31
CA VAL A 102 2.54 6.31 -27.53
C VAL A 102 1.84 6.70 -26.24
N SER A 103 0.69 6.07 -25.96
CA SER A 103 -0.08 6.28 -24.74
C SER A 103 -0.01 5.03 -23.86
N PRO A 104 0.61 5.10 -22.67
CA PRO A 104 0.58 3.99 -21.72
C PRO A 104 -0.84 3.81 -21.17
N ILE A 105 -1.28 2.55 -21.03
CA ILE A 105 -2.62 2.20 -20.55
C ILE A 105 -2.53 1.58 -19.15
N SER A 106 -1.69 0.56 -19.00
CA SER A 106 -1.58 -0.20 -17.75
C SER A 106 -0.20 -0.83 -17.60
N TYR A 107 0.17 -1.12 -16.36
CA TYR A 107 1.40 -1.84 -16.02
C TYR A 107 1.08 -3.19 -15.40
N TYR A 108 1.94 -4.16 -15.63
CA TYR A 108 1.83 -5.51 -15.10
C TYR A 108 3.15 -5.89 -14.44
N TYR A 109 3.04 -6.41 -13.21
CA TYR A 109 4.16 -6.95 -12.46
C TYR A 109 4.29 -8.44 -12.72
N VAL A 110 5.49 -8.88 -13.06
CA VAL A 110 5.86 -10.30 -13.09
C VAL A 110 6.83 -10.53 -11.94
N ILE A 111 6.37 -11.21 -10.88
CA ILE A 111 7.12 -11.46 -9.66
C ILE A 111 7.07 -12.96 -9.38
N ASN A 112 8.23 -13.62 -9.30
CA ASN A 112 8.33 -15.06 -9.07
C ASN A 112 7.43 -15.91 -9.99
N GLY A 113 7.31 -15.50 -11.26
CA GLY A 113 6.46 -16.16 -12.24
C GLY A 113 4.96 -15.91 -12.08
N SER A 114 4.52 -15.13 -11.11
CA SER A 114 3.13 -14.67 -11.06
C SER A 114 3.00 -13.30 -11.75
N VAL A 115 1.99 -13.16 -12.59
CA VAL A 115 1.63 -11.91 -13.28
C VAL A 115 0.46 -11.26 -12.54
N HIS A 116 0.63 -10.00 -12.18
CA HIS A 116 -0.36 -9.17 -11.52
C HIS A 116 -0.52 -7.84 -12.26
N GLN A 117 -1.74 -7.32 -12.31
CA GLN A 117 -1.94 -5.94 -12.78
C GLN A 117 -1.53 -4.95 -11.68
N ALA A 118 -0.74 -3.94 -12.06
CA ALA A 118 -0.40 -2.85 -11.16
C ALA A 118 -1.65 -1.97 -10.90
N PRO A 119 -1.98 -1.66 -9.64
CA PRO A 119 -3.07 -0.77 -9.33
C PRO A 119 -2.72 0.66 -9.77
N ASP A 120 -3.72 1.39 -10.24
CA ASP A 120 -3.62 2.82 -10.45
C ASP A 120 -3.62 3.55 -9.10
N MET A 121 -2.98 4.73 -9.08
CA MET A 121 -2.90 5.56 -7.88
C MET A 121 -4.28 5.94 -7.34
N TYR A 122 -5.24 6.15 -8.24
CA TYR A 122 -6.60 6.51 -7.85
C TYR A 122 -7.28 5.35 -7.11
N SER A 123 -7.30 4.13 -7.64
CA SER A 123 -7.85 2.97 -6.94
C SER A 123 -7.14 2.67 -5.62
N LEU A 124 -5.83 2.87 -5.55
CA LEU A 124 -5.05 2.66 -4.32
C LEU A 124 -5.50 3.65 -3.23
N VAL A 125 -5.53 4.95 -3.54
CA VAL A 125 -5.97 5.99 -2.59
C VAL A 125 -7.43 5.78 -2.18
N GLN A 126 -8.31 5.47 -3.15
CA GLN A 126 -9.72 5.22 -2.89
C GLN A 126 -9.92 4.04 -1.94
N SER A 127 -9.21 2.92 -2.14
CA SER A 127 -9.26 1.75 -1.27
C SER A 127 -8.78 2.07 0.15
N ARG A 128 -7.68 2.82 0.29
CA ARG A 128 -7.15 3.22 1.60
C ARG A 128 -8.10 4.17 2.33
N LEU A 129 -8.67 5.15 1.62
CA LEU A 129 -9.63 6.09 2.20
C LEU A 129 -10.88 5.37 2.69
N LEU A 130 -11.45 4.48 1.87
CA LEU A 130 -12.61 3.69 2.24
C LEU A 130 -12.32 2.79 3.45
N GLY A 131 -11.15 2.15 3.47
CA GLY A 131 -10.70 1.31 4.58
C GLY A 131 -10.46 2.07 5.89
N ALA A 132 -10.20 3.37 5.86
CA ALA A 132 -10.11 4.21 7.06
C ALA A 132 -11.47 4.76 7.51
N LEU A 133 -12.33 5.12 6.55
CA LEU A 133 -13.65 5.69 6.82
C LEU A 133 -14.62 4.68 7.43
N GLU A 134 -14.58 3.41 7.03
CA GLU A 134 -15.51 2.41 7.54
C GLU A 134 -15.32 2.13 9.05
N PRO A 135 -14.10 1.85 9.56
CA PRO A 135 -13.86 1.74 10.99
C PRO A 135 -14.20 3.02 11.76
N LEU A 136 -13.87 4.18 11.21
CA LEU A 136 -14.17 5.48 11.82
C LEU A 136 -15.69 5.70 11.94
N ARG A 137 -16.46 5.37 10.90
CA ARG A 137 -17.93 5.42 10.92
C ARG A 137 -18.48 4.47 11.99
N ASN A 138 -17.93 3.26 12.09
CA ASN A 138 -18.36 2.28 13.07
C ASN A 138 -18.06 2.76 14.50
N ALA A 139 -16.85 3.29 14.75
CA ALA A 139 -16.45 3.87 16.03
C ALA A 139 -17.35 5.06 16.42
N PHE A 140 -17.64 5.98 15.49
CA PHE A 140 -18.57 7.08 15.77
C PHE A 140 -19.99 6.58 16.03
N GLY A 141 -20.44 5.53 15.35
CA GLY A 141 -21.71 4.86 15.64
C GLY A 141 -21.77 4.35 17.07
N GLU A 142 -20.71 3.68 17.54
CA GLU A 142 -20.59 3.21 18.92
C GLU A 142 -20.52 4.35 19.94
N VAL A 143 -19.65 5.34 19.71
CA VAL A 143 -19.49 6.52 20.57
C VAL A 143 -20.82 7.27 20.72
N THR A 144 -21.54 7.49 19.61
CA THR A 144 -22.85 8.15 19.63
C THR A 144 -23.84 7.39 20.52
N ASN A 145 -23.82 6.05 20.49
CA ASN A 145 -24.69 5.21 21.31
C ASN A 145 -24.42 5.35 22.82
N TYR A 146 -23.18 5.67 23.23
CA TYR A 146 -22.78 5.87 24.63
C TYR A 146 -22.96 7.31 25.12
N SER A 147 -23.03 8.29 24.22
CA SER A 147 -23.21 9.69 24.58
C SER A 147 -24.64 9.98 25.07
N ARG A 148 -24.78 10.70 26.18
CA ARG A 148 -26.05 11.20 26.71
C ARG A 148 -25.90 12.69 27.03
N TYR A 149 -27.00 13.43 26.87
CA TYR A 149 -27.03 14.85 27.20
C TYR A 149 -28.14 15.13 28.23
N ASN A 150 -27.79 15.87 29.27
CA ASN A 150 -28.73 16.39 30.25
C ASN A 150 -28.47 17.89 30.42
N THR A 151 -29.50 18.73 30.37
CA THR A 151 -29.38 20.19 30.46
C THR A 151 -28.72 20.69 31.76
N ALA A 152 -28.80 19.94 32.86
CA ALA A 152 -28.17 20.29 34.12
C ALA A 152 -26.72 19.81 34.26
N LYS A 153 -26.35 18.71 33.58
CA LYS A 153 -25.02 18.07 33.70
C LYS A 153 -24.14 18.20 32.45
N GLY A 154 -24.71 18.66 31.34
CA GLY A 154 -24.08 18.64 30.03
C GLY A 154 -23.99 17.24 29.43
N TYR A 155 -22.98 17.02 28.58
CA TYR A 155 -22.68 15.73 27.99
C TYR A 155 -22.02 14.79 29.01
N TYR A 156 -22.53 13.56 29.10
CA TYR A 156 -21.93 12.51 29.92
C TYR A 156 -21.97 11.17 29.17
N TRP A 157 -21.08 10.26 29.55
CA TRP A 157 -20.92 8.95 28.90
C TRP A 157 -21.54 7.84 29.74
N GLU A 158 -22.36 6.99 29.12
CA GLU A 158 -22.98 5.84 29.78
C GLU A 158 -22.66 4.56 29.01
N PHE A 159 -21.69 3.79 29.52
CA PHE A 159 -21.31 2.51 28.94
C PHE A 159 -22.25 1.40 29.47
N LYS A 160 -23.23 1.00 28.66
CA LYS A 160 -24.07 -0.18 28.93
C LYS A 160 -23.26 -1.45 28.72
N ASN A 161 -22.39 -1.77 29.68
CA ASN A 161 -21.81 -3.08 30.00
C ASN A 161 -20.60 -2.87 30.93
N LYS A 162 -20.79 -3.04 32.25
CA LYS A 162 -19.70 -3.36 33.17
C LYS A 162 -19.77 -4.85 33.54
N PRO A 163 -19.17 -5.78 32.77
CA PRO A 163 -18.64 -6.99 33.34
C PRO A 163 -17.21 -6.69 33.80
N THR A 164 -16.99 -6.73 35.11
CA THR A 164 -15.69 -6.90 35.81
C THR A 164 -14.42 -6.86 34.93
N VAL A 165 -13.80 -5.68 34.88
CA VAL A 165 -12.69 -5.25 34.01
C VAL A 165 -11.37 -6.04 34.15
N LYS A 166 -11.17 -6.88 35.17
CA LYS A 166 -9.82 -7.46 35.42
C LYS A 166 -9.49 -8.79 34.73
N LYS A 167 -10.47 -9.56 34.24
CA LYS A 167 -10.20 -10.92 33.69
C LYS A 167 -10.30 -11.01 32.17
N ARG A 168 -10.87 -10.00 31.51
CA ARG A 168 -11.11 -10.01 30.05
C ARG A 168 -10.07 -9.20 29.26
N GLU A 169 -9.25 -8.37 29.93
CA GLU A 169 -8.21 -7.59 29.28
C GLU A 169 -6.92 -8.38 29.07
N GLU A 170 -6.63 -9.37 29.93
CA GLU A 170 -5.51 -10.30 29.74
C GLU A 170 -5.82 -11.25 28.57
N ASP A 171 -6.94 -11.98 28.63
CA ASP A 171 -7.36 -12.91 27.57
C ASP A 171 -7.52 -12.24 26.19
N LYS A 172 -7.96 -10.98 26.13
CA LYS A 172 -8.09 -10.24 24.85
C LYS A 172 -6.77 -9.68 24.34
N LYS A 173 -5.85 -9.29 25.22
CA LYS A 173 -4.51 -8.84 24.79
C LYS A 173 -3.73 -10.01 24.21
N ASP A 174 -3.81 -11.17 24.84
CA ASP A 174 -3.14 -12.38 24.38
C ASP A 174 -3.71 -12.84 23.01
N GLU A 175 -5.04 -12.84 22.84
CA GLU A 175 -5.69 -13.15 21.54
C GLU A 175 -5.41 -12.10 20.45
N GLU A 176 -5.27 -10.82 20.82
CA GLU A 176 -5.01 -9.73 19.87
C GLU A 176 -3.53 -9.69 19.46
N GLU A 177 -2.58 -9.95 20.38
CA GLU A 177 -1.17 -10.16 20.09
C GLU A 177 -0.97 -11.39 19.19
N GLU A 178 -1.60 -12.53 19.49
CA GLU A 178 -1.50 -13.74 18.66
C GLU A 178 -2.04 -13.49 17.23
N ARG A 179 -3.15 -12.76 17.09
CA ARG A 179 -3.70 -12.35 15.78
C ARG A 179 -2.82 -11.35 15.03
N LEU A 180 -2.09 -10.48 15.74
CA LEU A 180 -1.14 -9.54 15.13
C LEU A 180 0.14 -10.27 14.70
N GLU A 181 0.59 -11.24 15.50
CA GLU A 181 1.72 -12.11 15.18
C GLU A 181 1.46 -12.95 13.94
N ASP A 182 0.25 -13.48 13.76
CA ASP A 182 -0.16 -14.23 12.56
C ASP A 182 -0.18 -13.38 11.28
N ARG A 183 -0.40 -12.07 11.40
CA ARG A 183 -0.44 -11.14 10.25
C ARG A 183 0.94 -10.68 9.80
N SER A 184 1.96 -10.86 10.63
CA SER A 184 3.33 -10.42 10.31
C SER A 184 4.10 -11.49 9.53
N THR A 185 4.79 -11.06 8.48
CA THR A 185 5.64 -11.95 7.67
C THR A 185 6.89 -12.38 8.43
N MET A 186 7.46 -13.56 8.14
CA MET A 186 8.69 -14.04 8.80
C MET A 186 9.85 -13.03 8.73
N PHE A 187 9.94 -12.28 7.63
CA PHE A 187 10.93 -11.21 7.49
C PHE A 187 10.70 -10.07 8.49
N GLN A 188 9.44 -9.68 8.70
CA GLN A 188 9.06 -8.67 9.69
C GLN A 188 9.30 -9.15 11.11
N LYS A 189 9.17 -10.44 11.42
CA LYS A 189 9.46 -11.00 12.74
C LYS A 189 10.96 -11.02 13.05
N THR A 190 11.78 -11.44 12.09
CA THR A 190 13.20 -11.72 12.36
C THR A 190 14.12 -10.52 12.12
N ARG A 191 13.84 -9.68 11.12
CA ARG A 191 14.83 -8.72 10.61
C ARG A 191 14.55 -7.26 10.92
N THR A 192 13.33 -6.93 11.35
CA THR A 192 12.96 -5.56 11.76
C THR A 192 13.79 -5.08 12.95
N LEU A 193 13.99 -5.93 13.96
CA LEU A 193 14.75 -5.57 15.17
C LEU A 193 16.22 -5.29 14.85
N THR A 194 16.83 -6.07 13.94
CA THR A 194 18.20 -5.81 13.47
C THR A 194 18.30 -4.48 12.72
N LEU A 195 17.32 -4.17 11.87
CA LEU A 195 17.29 -2.91 11.11
C LEU A 195 17.04 -1.71 12.04
N LEU A 196 16.17 -1.85 13.05
CA LEU A 196 15.92 -0.81 14.04
C LEU A 196 17.15 -0.53 14.90
N ASN A 197 17.87 -1.58 15.32
CA ASN A 197 19.13 -1.40 16.05
C ASN A 197 20.21 -0.75 15.20
N GLN A 198 20.29 -1.11 13.91
CA GLN A 198 21.19 -0.46 12.97
C GLN A 198 20.81 1.02 12.78
N LEU A 199 19.52 1.31 12.61
CA LEU A 199 19.00 2.67 12.51
C LEU A 199 19.31 3.50 13.76
N LEU A 200 19.12 2.94 14.95
CA LEU A 200 19.40 3.60 16.22
C LEU A 200 20.91 3.86 16.41
N SER A 201 21.75 2.99 15.87
CA SER A 201 23.21 3.20 15.87
C SER A 201 23.66 4.25 14.85
N GLU A 202 22.98 4.36 13.72
CA GLU A 202 23.27 5.35 12.68
C GLU A 202 22.66 6.73 12.99
N MET A 203 21.63 6.78 13.84
CA MET A 203 20.95 8.01 14.27
C MET A 203 20.75 8.02 15.81
N PRO A 204 21.79 8.36 16.59
CA PRO A 204 21.65 8.47 18.03
C PRO A 204 20.71 9.64 18.39
N GLY A 205 19.61 9.32 19.07
CA GLY A 205 18.57 10.30 19.44
C GLY A 205 19.02 11.42 20.40
N ASP A 206 20.21 11.29 20.99
CA ASP A 206 20.79 12.33 21.84
C ASP A 206 21.20 13.59 21.04
N GLU A 207 21.41 13.51 19.72
CA GLU A 207 21.68 14.71 18.88
C GLU A 207 20.42 15.54 18.60
N ALA A 208 19.22 14.97 18.74
CA ALA A 208 17.96 15.67 18.43
C ALA A 208 17.30 16.35 19.64
N LEU A 209 17.83 16.11 20.85
CA LEU A 209 17.31 16.65 22.11
C LEU A 209 18.46 17.37 22.83
N GLU A 210 18.75 18.60 22.43
CA GLU A 210 19.62 19.49 23.22
C GLU A 210 19.04 19.59 24.64
N ARG A 211 19.77 19.06 25.62
CA ARG A 211 19.49 19.27 27.03
C ARG A 211 19.89 20.71 27.34
N GLU A 212 18.93 21.59 27.62
CA GLU A 212 19.23 22.84 28.30
C GLU A 212 19.75 22.49 29.70
N GLU A 213 21.07 22.54 29.88
CA GLU A 213 21.68 22.66 31.20
C GLU A 213 21.44 24.10 31.67
N VAL A 214 20.48 24.28 32.58
CA VAL A 214 20.27 25.57 33.25
C VAL A 214 21.24 25.62 34.44
N ASP A 215 22.20 26.55 34.37
CA ASP A 215 23.09 26.90 35.48
C ASP A 215 22.28 27.33 36.72
N GLU A 216 22.45 26.62 37.84
CA GLU A 216 21.90 27.02 39.14
C GLU A 216 22.76 28.15 39.76
N GLU A 217 22.22 29.38 39.81
CA GLU A 217 22.70 30.41 40.75
C GLU A 217 21.98 30.27 42.10
N ASP A 218 22.79 30.09 43.15
CA ASP A 218 22.44 30.01 44.58
C ASP A 218 21.64 31.21 45.10
N GLU A 219 20.56 30.96 45.88
CA GLU A 219 20.17 31.64 47.14
C GLU A 219 18.87 31.01 47.73
N PRO A 220 18.56 31.16 49.04
CA PRO A 220 18.35 30.01 49.93
C PRO A 220 16.91 29.53 50.16
N LYS A 221 16.86 28.27 50.59
CA LYS A 221 15.75 27.47 51.11
C LYS A 221 14.69 28.25 51.91
N THR A 222 13.42 28.01 51.57
CA THR A 222 12.37 27.80 52.58
C THR A 222 11.60 26.53 52.21
N GLU A 223 11.49 25.62 53.17
CA GLU A 223 10.83 24.32 53.09
C GLU A 223 9.31 24.49 52.98
N GLU A 224 8.65 23.81 52.03
CA GLU A 224 7.67 22.75 52.31
C GLU A 224 6.90 22.27 51.05
N ALA A 225 6.60 20.97 51.08
CA ALA A 225 5.58 20.23 50.32
C ALA A 225 5.92 19.74 48.90
N ALA A 226 6.13 18.42 48.83
CA ALA A 226 6.24 17.60 47.64
C ALA A 226 4.95 17.60 46.79
N ALA A 227 5.09 17.87 45.49
CA ALA A 227 4.17 17.41 44.45
C ALA A 227 4.95 17.27 43.13
N THR A 228 5.30 16.05 42.76
CA THR A 228 5.87 15.68 41.47
C THR A 228 4.82 15.86 40.37
N THR A 229 4.84 17.00 39.69
CA THR A 229 4.18 17.18 38.39
C THR A 229 5.14 16.81 37.28
N THR A 230 4.98 15.61 36.71
CA THR A 230 5.56 15.22 35.42
C THR A 230 4.98 16.12 34.32
N GLY A 231 5.73 17.14 33.91
CA GLY A 231 5.41 17.98 32.75
C GLY A 231 5.77 17.27 31.44
N GLU A 232 4.86 17.31 30.47
CA GLU A 232 5.08 16.77 29.12
C GLU A 232 6.13 17.62 28.36
N PRO A 233 7.06 17.00 27.61
CA PRO A 233 7.98 17.75 26.76
C PRO A 233 7.24 18.31 25.54
N LYS A 234 7.41 19.62 25.28
CA LYS A 234 6.88 20.28 24.08
C LYS A 234 7.89 20.17 22.92
N PHE A 235 7.37 19.93 21.71
CA PHE A 235 8.13 20.00 20.47
C PHE A 235 8.56 21.44 20.16
N ALA A 236 9.78 21.63 19.64
CA ALA A 236 10.25 22.92 19.15
C ALA A 236 9.49 23.33 17.87
N GLU A 237 9.05 24.60 17.82
CA GLU A 237 8.41 25.16 16.62
C GLU A 237 9.44 25.35 15.49
N PRO A 238 9.06 25.07 14.22
CA PRO A 238 9.96 25.23 13.10
C PRO A 238 10.26 26.72 12.83
N ALA A 239 11.55 27.05 12.72
CA ALA A 239 12.02 28.39 12.38
C ALA A 239 11.36 28.93 11.11
N ALA A 240 10.65 30.04 11.23
CA ALA A 240 10.03 30.74 10.12
C ALA A 240 11.10 31.20 9.10
N ARG A 241 10.93 30.74 7.86
CA ARG A 241 11.75 31.10 6.70
C ARG A 241 11.65 32.61 6.47
N SER A 242 12.76 33.35 6.61
CA SER A 242 12.78 34.80 6.43
C SER A 242 12.37 35.19 5.01
N THR A 243 11.27 35.92 4.87
CA THR A 243 10.93 36.65 3.65
C THR A 243 11.73 37.94 3.62
N ALA A 244 12.79 37.98 2.80
CA ALA A 244 13.46 39.22 2.45
C ALA A 244 12.53 40.07 1.56
N LYS A 245 12.42 41.35 1.91
CA LYS A 245 11.87 42.42 1.05
C LYS A 245 12.98 43.01 0.20
#